data_AF-N6YPL4-F1
#
_entry.id   AF-N6YPL4-F1
#
_cell.length_a   1.000
_cell.length_b   1.000
_cell.length_c   1.000
_cell.angle_alpha   90.00
_cell.angle_beta   90.00
_cell.angle_gamma   90.00
#
_symmetry.space_group_name_H-M   'P 1'
#
loop_
_entity.id
_entity.type
_entity.pdbx_description
1 polymer ?
#
loop_
_entity_poly.entity_id
_entity_poly.type
_entity_poly.pdbx_seq_one_letter_code
_entity_poly.pdbx_strand_id
1 'polypeptide(L)'
;MRWFNHVAVAGSISAVIDPGMVPLAMLGSTAPDWMEWVGTTASRKVKHRTVTHVLLTWLTAAAFFGFVWDVRGWGLAFTLGAICHWLQDSLTVTGVPVSWWSDRRTTLLGGRMRTGGMGEYILSGVVVLACGLAVFMFRAPDTGFVPFFRNWPELYREGIVDGAEWRARRFEWF
;
A
#
# COMPACT_ATOMS: atom_id res chain seq x y z
N MET A 1 3.41 13.79 -2.03
CA MET A 1 3.97 14.19 -0.72
C MET A 1 5.47 13.93 -0.82
N ARG A 2 6.25 14.15 0.24
CA ARG A 2 7.64 13.68 0.25
C ARG A 2 7.72 12.16 0.34
N TRP A 3 8.75 11.56 -0.28
CA TRP A 3 8.97 10.10 -0.29
C TRP A 3 8.97 9.48 1.09
N PHE A 4 9.58 10.15 2.06
CA PHE A 4 9.58 9.71 3.46
C PHE A 4 8.17 9.49 4.01
N ASN A 5 7.22 10.39 3.70
CA ASN A 5 5.84 10.27 4.16
C ASN A 5 5.13 9.09 3.48
N HIS A 6 5.42 8.84 2.19
CA HIS A 6 4.88 7.69 1.47
C HIS A 6 5.34 6.37 2.07
N VAL A 7 6.64 6.27 2.32
CA VAL A 7 7.28 5.12 2.95
C VAL A 7 6.75 4.89 4.36
N ALA A 8 6.63 5.94 5.17
CA ALA A 8 6.16 5.85 6.55
C ALA A 8 4.73 5.32 6.65
N VAL A 9 3.81 5.88 5.85
CA VAL A 9 2.39 5.48 5.84
C VAL A 9 2.21 4.06 5.30
N ALA A 10 2.83 3.73 4.16
CA ALA A 10 2.72 2.39 3.59
C ALA A 10 3.37 1.33 4.49
N GLY A 11 4.53 1.64 5.06
CA GLY A 11 5.24 0.79 5.99
C GLY A 11 4.45 0.55 7.28
N SER A 12 3.83 1.57 7.85
CA SER A 12 3.06 1.40 9.10
C SER A 12 1.76 0.62 8.87
N ILE A 13 1.05 0.85 7.76
CA ILE A 13 -0.16 0.09 7.41
C ILE A 13 0.20 -1.38 7.18
N SER A 14 1.24 -1.66 6.40
CA SER A 14 1.67 -3.04 6.13
C SER A 14 2.15 -3.77 7.39
N ALA A 15 2.84 -3.08 8.30
CA ALA A 15 3.30 -3.66 9.57
C ALA A 15 2.15 -4.15 10.49
N VAL A 16 0.95 -3.58 10.36
CA VAL A 16 -0.24 -4.04 11.11
C VAL A 16 -0.73 -5.39 10.58
N ILE A 17 -0.59 -5.63 9.27
CA ILE A 17 -1.07 -6.83 8.60
C ILE A 17 -0.02 -7.95 8.71
N ASP A 18 1.18 -7.67 8.24
CA ASP A 18 2.32 -8.59 8.26
C ASP A 18 3.63 -7.77 8.20
N PRO A 19 4.47 -7.81 9.26
CA PRO A 19 5.77 -7.15 9.27
C PRO A 19 6.68 -7.55 8.09
N GLY A 20 6.54 -8.76 7.56
CA GLY A 20 7.29 -9.25 6.39
C GLY A 20 6.95 -8.50 5.10
N MET A 21 5.78 -7.86 5.01
CA MET A 21 5.35 -7.10 3.84
C MET A 21 5.93 -5.68 3.78
N VAL A 22 6.46 -5.17 4.89
CA VAL A 22 6.92 -3.78 5.04
C VAL A 22 7.93 -3.38 3.96
N PRO A 23 9.01 -4.13 3.67
CA PRO A 23 9.99 -3.72 2.67
C PRO A 23 9.37 -3.54 1.28
N LEU A 24 8.44 -4.43 0.89
CA LEU A 24 7.80 -4.38 -0.42
C LEU A 24 6.76 -3.27 -0.51
N ALA A 25 6.00 -3.04 0.55
CA ALA A 25 5.08 -1.91 0.63
C ALA A 25 5.82 -0.56 0.56
N MET A 26 6.97 -0.43 1.24
CA MET A 26 7.83 0.75 1.16
C MET A 26 8.33 0.97 -0.27
N LEU A 27 8.83 -0.08 -0.93
CA LEU A 27 9.28 -0.01 -2.33
C LEU A 27 8.12 0.40 -3.26
N GLY A 28 6.96 -0.24 -3.12
CA GLY A 28 5.76 0.08 -3.88
C GLY A 28 5.27 1.51 -3.67
N SER A 29 5.37 2.03 -2.44
CA SER A 29 4.98 3.41 -2.11
C SER A 29 5.83 4.49 -2.77
N THR A 30 6.99 4.13 -3.31
CA THR A 30 7.85 5.07 -4.05
C THR A 30 7.87 4.77 -5.55
N ALA A 31 7.31 3.63 -5.97
CA ALA A 31 7.31 3.15 -7.34
C ALA A 31 6.74 4.14 -8.36
N PRO A 32 5.58 4.79 -8.12
CA PRO A 32 5.05 5.76 -9.07
C PRO A 32 6.07 6.84 -9.48
N ASP A 33 6.87 7.34 -8.53
CA ASP A 33 7.80 8.44 -8.75
C ASP A 33 9.04 8.02 -9.55
N TRP A 34 9.74 6.98 -9.09
CA TRP A 34 10.96 6.56 -9.77
C TRP A 34 10.69 5.87 -11.10
N MET A 35 9.52 5.24 -11.29
CA MET A 35 9.13 4.69 -12.61
C MET A 35 8.97 5.81 -13.67
N GLU A 36 8.44 6.99 -13.29
CA GLU A 36 8.38 8.15 -14.19
C GLU A 36 9.77 8.72 -14.47
N TRP A 37 10.65 8.73 -13.47
CA TRP A 37 12.04 9.16 -13.64
C TRP A 37 12.82 8.23 -14.58
N VAL A 38 12.66 6.92 -14.44
CA VAL A 38 13.26 5.92 -15.35
C VAL A 38 12.73 6.11 -16.77
N GLY A 39 11.41 6.28 -16.94
CA GLY A 39 10.82 6.58 -18.24
C GLY A 39 11.37 7.87 -18.87
N THR A 40 11.61 8.89 -18.04
CA THR A 40 12.23 10.15 -18.45
C THR A 40 13.68 9.99 -18.88
N THR A 41 14.44 9.19 -18.15
CA THR A 41 15.84 8.87 -18.46
C THR A 41 15.95 8.03 -19.73
N ALA A 42 14.94 7.21 -20.03
CA ALA A 42 14.83 6.43 -21.27
C ALA A 42 14.34 7.25 -22.49
N SER A 43 14.58 8.57 -22.51
CA SER A 43 14.24 9.51 -23.60
C SER A 43 12.74 9.74 -23.87
N ARG A 44 11.83 9.37 -22.96
CA ARG A 44 10.41 9.74 -23.06
C ARG A 44 10.13 10.87 -22.06
N LYS A 45 9.70 12.05 -22.50
CA LYS A 45 9.31 13.14 -21.56
C LYS A 45 8.02 12.76 -20.82
N VAL A 46 8.14 12.06 -19.70
CA VAL A 46 7.02 11.70 -18.83
C VAL A 46 6.86 12.80 -17.78
N LYS A 47 5.71 13.47 -17.76
CA LYS A 47 5.40 14.46 -16.73
C LYS A 47 5.13 13.74 -15.41
N HIS A 48 5.60 14.32 -14.31
CA HIS A 48 5.32 13.77 -12.99
C HIS A 48 3.80 13.73 -12.70
N ARG A 49 3.34 12.65 -12.06
CA ARG A 49 1.93 12.38 -11.72
C ARG A 49 1.03 12.20 -12.93
N THR A 50 1.49 11.36 -13.85
CA THR A 50 0.70 11.01 -15.03
C THR A 50 0.58 9.50 -15.14
N VAL A 51 1.44 8.87 -15.94
CA VAL A 51 1.28 7.50 -16.41
C VAL A 51 1.31 6.48 -15.27
N THR A 52 2.23 6.65 -14.32
CA THR A 52 2.41 5.70 -13.20
C THR A 52 1.53 6.04 -12.00
N HIS A 53 0.85 7.19 -12.02
CA HIS A 53 -0.01 7.67 -10.93
C HIS A 53 -1.50 7.45 -11.21
N VAL A 54 -1.83 6.63 -12.21
CA VAL A 54 -3.21 6.21 -12.47
C VAL A 54 -3.60 5.16 -11.44
N LEU A 55 -4.60 5.47 -10.59
CA LEU A 55 -5.09 4.55 -9.54
C LEU A 55 -5.51 3.19 -10.12
N LEU A 56 -6.23 3.21 -11.23
CA LEU A 56 -6.78 2.00 -11.83
C LEU A 56 -5.68 1.00 -12.21
N THR A 57 -4.50 1.46 -12.63
CA THR A 57 -3.33 0.59 -12.87
C THR A 57 -2.97 -0.21 -11.62
N TRP A 58 -2.92 0.45 -10.46
CA TRP A 58 -2.55 -0.18 -9.20
C TRP A 58 -3.65 -1.04 -8.62
N LEU A 59 -4.93 -0.66 -8.79
CA LEU A 59 -6.07 -1.50 -8.41
C LEU A 59 -6.15 -2.77 -9.25
N THR A 60 -5.94 -2.68 -10.56
CA THR A 60 -5.90 -3.85 -11.45
C THR A 60 -4.72 -4.75 -11.09
N ALA A 61 -3.54 -4.18 -10.80
CA ALA A 61 -2.39 -4.95 -10.35
C ALA A 61 -2.65 -5.63 -8.98
N ALA A 62 -3.23 -4.91 -8.02
CA ALA A 62 -3.61 -5.48 -6.72
C ALA A 62 -4.64 -6.61 -6.87
N ALA A 63 -5.63 -6.47 -7.75
CA ALA A 63 -6.59 -7.52 -8.06
C ALA A 63 -5.91 -8.74 -8.72
N PHE A 64 -4.99 -8.51 -9.66
CA PHE A 64 -4.23 -9.58 -10.29
C PHE A 64 -3.39 -10.36 -9.27
N PHE A 65 -2.63 -9.68 -8.42
CA PHE A 65 -1.85 -10.36 -7.38
C PHE A 65 -2.75 -11.02 -6.33
N GLY A 66 -3.84 -10.36 -5.91
CA GLY A 66 -4.77 -10.91 -4.92
C GLY A 66 -5.54 -12.15 -5.37
N PHE A 67 -5.87 -12.27 -6.67
CA PHE A 67 -6.77 -13.34 -7.16
C PHE A 67 -6.16 -14.30 -8.18
N VAL A 68 -5.12 -13.91 -8.91
CA VAL A 68 -4.56 -14.71 -10.00
C VAL A 68 -3.22 -15.30 -9.61
N TRP A 69 -2.29 -14.46 -9.15
CA TRP A 69 -0.93 -14.90 -8.90
C TRP A 69 -0.25 -14.06 -7.83
N ASP A 70 -0.09 -14.61 -6.63
CA ASP A 70 0.84 -14.07 -5.65
C ASP A 70 1.35 -15.17 -4.71
N VAL A 71 2.54 -15.68 -5.00
CA VAL A 71 3.12 -16.84 -4.31
C VAL A 71 3.45 -16.52 -2.84
N ARG A 72 3.71 -15.26 -2.51
CA ARG A 72 4.21 -14.85 -1.19
C ARG A 72 3.57 -13.56 -0.64
N GLY A 73 2.48 -13.08 -1.23
CA GLY A 73 1.90 -11.77 -0.89
C GLY A 73 2.75 -10.58 -1.32
N TRP A 74 3.79 -10.82 -2.14
CA TRP A 74 4.81 -9.83 -2.46
C TRP A 74 4.31 -8.80 -3.45
N GLY A 75 3.62 -9.25 -4.50
CA GLY A 75 3.03 -8.37 -5.48
C GLY A 75 1.88 -7.56 -4.89
N LEU A 76 1.08 -8.18 -4.02
CA LEU A 76 0.03 -7.50 -3.29
C LEU A 76 0.60 -6.44 -2.34
N ALA A 77 1.63 -6.76 -1.54
CA ALA A 77 2.29 -5.79 -0.67
C ALA A 77 2.83 -4.58 -1.45
N PHE A 78 3.51 -4.83 -2.58
CA PHE A 78 4.02 -3.78 -3.46
C PHE A 78 2.90 -2.88 -4.01
N THR A 79 1.82 -3.48 -4.53
CA THR A 79 0.70 -2.72 -5.10
C THR A 79 -0.09 -1.96 -4.06
N LEU A 80 -0.28 -2.51 -2.85
CA LEU A 80 -0.87 -1.80 -1.72
C LEU A 80 -0.03 -0.58 -1.31
N GLY A 81 1.30 -0.71 -1.33
CA GLY A 81 2.21 0.43 -1.16
C GLY A 81 1.96 1.54 -2.19
N ALA A 82 1.83 1.18 -3.46
CA ALA A 82 1.54 2.15 -4.52
C ALA A 82 0.13 2.77 -4.43
N ILE A 83 -0.86 2.03 -3.90
CA ILE A 83 -2.18 2.57 -3.60
C ILE A 83 -2.09 3.60 -2.45
N CYS A 84 -1.31 3.31 -1.39
CA CYS A 84 -1.05 4.27 -0.31
C CYS A 84 -0.39 5.55 -0.84
N HIS A 85 0.56 5.40 -1.76
CA HIS A 85 1.15 6.53 -2.48
C HIS A 85 0.07 7.39 -3.15
N TRP A 86 -0.79 6.76 -3.96
CA TRP A 86 -1.87 7.46 -4.65
C TRP A 86 -2.81 8.18 -3.69
N LEU A 87 -3.21 7.53 -2.59
CA LEU A 87 -4.07 8.12 -1.56
C LEU A 87 -3.44 9.38 -0.98
N GLN A 88 -2.16 9.33 -0.61
CA GLN A 88 -1.46 10.50 -0.09
C GLN A 88 -1.35 11.62 -1.11
N ASP A 89 -1.06 11.29 -2.36
CA ASP A 89 -0.92 12.29 -3.42
C ASP A 89 -2.25 12.95 -3.81
N SER A 90 -3.34 12.19 -3.73
CA SER A 90 -4.69 12.71 -3.95
C SER A 90 -5.09 13.77 -2.92
N LEU A 91 -4.51 13.74 -1.71
CA LEU A 91 -4.80 14.75 -0.70
C LEU A 91 -4.10 16.10 -0.95
N THR A 92 -3.18 16.15 -1.91
CA THR A 92 -2.45 17.37 -2.25
C THR A 92 -3.22 18.26 -3.23
N VAL A 93 -2.90 19.56 -3.25
CA VAL A 93 -3.48 20.55 -4.19
C VAL A 93 -3.39 20.13 -5.66
N THR A 94 -2.36 19.37 -6.01
CA THR A 94 -2.10 18.94 -7.40
C THR A 94 -3.00 17.79 -7.84
N GLY A 95 -3.40 16.92 -6.89
CA GLY A 95 -4.15 15.70 -7.15
C GLY A 95 -3.43 14.68 -8.04
N VAL A 96 -4.14 13.61 -8.37
CA VAL A 96 -3.69 12.48 -9.20
C VAL A 96 -4.84 11.90 -10.05
N PRO A 97 -4.56 11.32 -11.23
CA PRO A 97 -5.59 10.72 -12.07
C PRO A 97 -6.13 9.41 -11.48
N VAL A 98 -7.43 9.15 -11.66
CA VAL A 98 -8.05 7.89 -11.21
C VAL A 98 -7.93 6.80 -12.28
N SER A 99 -8.18 7.15 -13.54
CA SER A 99 -8.20 6.22 -14.67
C SER A 99 -7.34 6.71 -15.84
N TRP A 100 -7.06 5.83 -16.80
CA TRP A 100 -6.33 6.20 -18.03
C TRP A 100 -7.06 7.25 -18.89
N TRP A 101 -8.37 7.39 -18.69
CA TRP A 101 -9.24 8.35 -19.36
C TRP A 101 -9.54 9.59 -18.51
N SER A 102 -8.85 9.77 -17.38
CA SER A 102 -9.07 10.93 -16.53
C SER A 102 -8.46 12.18 -17.15
N ASP A 103 -9.32 13.05 -17.69
CA ASP A 103 -8.92 14.37 -18.19
C ASP A 103 -8.56 15.37 -17.08
N ARG A 104 -8.98 15.06 -15.84
CA ARG A 104 -8.73 15.88 -14.65
C ARG A 104 -8.13 15.04 -13.53
N ARG A 105 -7.29 15.67 -12.73
CA ARG A 105 -6.74 15.08 -11.51
C ARG A 105 -7.77 15.17 -10.39
N THR A 106 -7.87 14.10 -9.62
CA THR A 106 -8.75 14.01 -8.45
C THR A 106 -8.00 14.45 -7.20
N THR A 107 -8.69 15.24 -6.37
CA THR A 107 -8.22 15.58 -5.04
C THR A 107 -9.17 15.04 -3.98
N LEU A 108 -8.63 14.38 -2.95
CA LEU A 108 -9.36 14.01 -1.75
C LEU A 108 -9.33 15.16 -0.74
N LEU A 109 -10.42 15.30 0.03
CA LEU A 109 -10.58 16.35 1.05
C LEU A 109 -10.33 17.78 0.52
N GLY A 110 -10.62 18.00 -0.77
CA GLY A 110 -10.43 19.28 -1.45
C GLY A 110 -8.97 19.66 -1.70
N GLY A 111 -8.02 18.72 -1.60
CA GLY A 111 -6.62 18.96 -1.95
C GLY A 111 -5.92 19.96 -1.04
N ARG A 112 -6.24 19.97 0.27
CA ARG A 112 -5.78 21.01 1.19
C ARG A 112 -4.30 20.88 1.60
N MET A 113 -3.65 19.77 1.28
CA MET A 113 -2.25 19.57 1.62
C MET A 113 -1.30 20.08 0.56
N ARG A 114 -0.16 20.61 1.00
CA ARG A 114 0.95 21.02 0.15
C ARG A 114 2.14 20.13 0.44
N THR A 115 2.82 19.70 -0.62
CA THR A 115 4.08 18.94 -0.51
C THR A 115 5.10 19.74 0.28
N GLY A 116 5.71 19.12 1.30
CA GLY A 116 6.64 19.79 2.22
C GLY A 116 5.99 20.64 3.31
N GLY A 117 4.67 20.77 3.34
CA GLY A 117 3.95 21.48 4.39
C GLY A 117 3.77 20.66 5.67
N MET A 118 3.42 21.31 6.78
CA MET A 118 3.21 20.62 8.07
C MET A 118 2.12 19.53 8.01
N GLY A 119 1.10 19.73 7.16
CA GLY A 119 -0.02 18.80 7.03
C GLY A 119 0.36 17.37 6.64
N GLU A 120 1.35 17.18 5.75
CA GLU A 120 1.77 15.82 5.36
C GLU A 120 2.49 15.08 6.50
N TYR A 121 3.24 15.79 7.35
CA TYR A 121 3.91 15.21 8.50
C TYR A 121 2.93 14.88 9.63
N ILE A 122 1.93 15.73 9.87
CA ILE A 122 0.86 15.46 10.84
C ILE A 122 0.08 14.22 10.41
N LEU A 123 -0.34 14.14 9.15
CA LEU A 123 -1.05 12.97 8.63
C LEU A 123 -0.20 11.70 8.82
N SER A 124 1.05 11.73 8.36
CA SER A 124 1.93 10.57 8.43
C SER A 124 2.20 10.16 9.88
N GLY A 125 2.42 11.12 10.78
CA GLY A 125 2.59 10.87 12.21
C GLY A 125 1.35 10.25 12.83
N VAL A 126 0.15 10.76 12.54
CA VAL A 126 -1.11 10.20 13.04
C VAL A 126 -1.31 8.76 12.57
N VAL A 127 -1.07 8.48 11.29
CA VAL A 127 -1.21 7.12 10.75
C VAL A 127 -0.18 6.17 11.37
N VAL A 128 1.09 6.58 11.47
CA VAL A 128 2.14 5.77 12.09
C VAL A 128 1.84 5.49 13.56
N LEU A 129 1.39 6.50 14.32
CA LEU A 129 1.01 6.34 15.72
C LEU A 129 -0.20 5.42 15.88
N ALA A 130 -1.23 5.57 15.04
CA ALA A 130 -2.41 4.72 15.07
C ALA A 130 -2.06 3.26 14.76
N CYS A 131 -1.24 3.01 13.73
CA CYS A 131 -0.75 1.68 13.39
C CYS A 131 0.13 1.09 14.51
N GLY A 132 1.05 1.88 15.07
CA GLY A 132 1.89 1.46 16.19
C GLY A 132 1.09 1.10 17.44
N LEU A 133 0.06 1.89 17.76
CA LEU A 133 -0.86 1.59 18.84
C LEU A 133 -1.67 0.33 18.57
N ALA A 134 -2.15 0.12 17.34
CA ALA A 134 -2.87 -1.09 16.96
C ALA A 134 -1.98 -2.34 17.13
N VAL A 135 -0.73 -2.29 16.66
CA VAL A 135 0.23 -3.39 16.89
C VAL A 135 0.45 -3.61 18.39
N PHE A 136 0.68 -2.55 19.16
CA PHE A 136 0.92 -2.68 20.61
C PHE A 136 -0.29 -3.27 21.36
N MET A 137 -1.51 -2.88 20.99
CA MET A 137 -2.74 -3.31 21.65
C MET A 137 -3.19 -4.71 21.24
N PHE A 138 -2.90 -5.13 20.00
CA PHE A 138 -3.45 -6.36 19.44
C PHE A 138 -2.42 -7.45 19.13
N ARG A 139 -1.12 -7.26 19.39
CA ARG A 139 -0.14 -8.34 19.20
C ARG A 139 -0.37 -9.43 20.25
N ALA A 140 -0.72 -10.63 19.80
CA ALA A 140 -0.78 -11.79 20.68
C ALA A 140 0.65 -12.16 21.15
N PRO A 141 0.84 -12.55 22.43
CA PRO A 141 2.17 -12.80 23.00
C PRO A 141 3.03 -13.83 22.23
N ASP A 142 2.40 -14.79 21.55
CA ASP A 142 3.09 -16.03 21.16
C ASP A 142 3.18 -16.28 19.64
N THR A 143 2.42 -15.56 18.79
CA THR A 143 2.34 -15.86 17.34
C THR A 143 2.86 -14.76 16.42
N GLY A 144 3.21 -13.59 16.95
CA GLY A 144 3.73 -12.47 16.14
C GLY A 144 2.70 -11.78 15.23
N PHE A 145 1.50 -12.32 15.09
CA PHE A 145 0.38 -11.77 14.31
C PHE A 145 -0.71 -11.18 15.21
N VAL A 146 -1.41 -10.19 14.67
CA VAL A 146 -2.66 -9.65 15.25
C VAL A 146 -3.76 -10.71 15.06
N PRO A 147 -4.55 -11.09 16.09
CA PRO A 147 -5.45 -12.25 16.06
C PRO A 147 -6.57 -12.18 15.00
N PHE A 148 -6.79 -11.00 14.42
CA PHE A 148 -7.72 -10.74 13.34
C PHE A 148 -7.13 -11.13 11.96
N PHE A 149 -5.82 -11.00 11.76
CA PHE A 149 -5.16 -11.28 10.47
C PHE A 149 -4.38 -12.60 10.49
N ARG A 150 -5.09 -13.75 10.49
CA ARG A 150 -4.44 -15.08 10.43
C ARG A 150 -3.95 -15.41 9.03
N ASN A 151 -2.68 -15.83 8.92
CA ASN A 151 -2.10 -16.34 7.68
C ASN A 151 -2.52 -17.80 7.41
N TRP A 152 -3.79 -18.02 7.05
CA TRP A 152 -4.33 -19.36 6.73
C TRP A 152 -3.48 -20.17 5.72
N PRO A 153 -2.92 -19.56 4.65
CA PRO A 153 -2.03 -20.28 3.74
C PRO A 153 -0.73 -20.78 4.38
N GLU A 154 -0.17 -20.07 5.36
CA GLU A 154 1.03 -20.50 6.07
C GLU A 154 0.71 -21.59 7.09
N LEU A 155 -0.36 -21.43 7.86
CA LEU A 155 -0.85 -22.45 8.79
C LEU A 155 -1.13 -23.79 8.09
N TYR A 156 -1.66 -23.76 6.87
CA TYR A 156 -1.88 -24.96 6.06
C TYR A 156 -0.56 -25.59 5.59
N ARG A 157 0.41 -24.77 5.16
CA ARG A 157 1.74 -25.23 4.73
C ARG A 157 2.55 -25.83 5.87
N GLU A 158 2.40 -25.30 7.08
CA GLU A 158 3.04 -25.79 8.29
C GLU A 158 2.33 -27.03 8.87
N GLY A 159 1.19 -27.43 8.31
CA GLY A 159 0.40 -28.58 8.78
C GLY A 159 -0.34 -28.32 10.09
N ILE A 160 -0.49 -27.06 10.49
CA ILE A 160 -1.20 -26.65 11.71
C ILE A 160 -2.72 -26.73 11.50
N VAL A 161 -3.21 -26.42 10.30
CA VAL A 161 -4.64 -26.52 9.92
C VAL A 161 -4.83 -27.50 8.77
N ASP A 162 -5.97 -28.18 8.75
CA ASP A 162 -6.29 -29.11 7.68
C ASP A 162 -6.79 -28.40 6.40
N GLY A 163 -6.90 -29.17 5.30
CA GLY A 163 -7.34 -28.62 4.03
C GLY A 163 -8.82 -28.20 4.00
N ALA A 164 -9.66 -28.71 4.90
CA ALA A 164 -11.06 -28.30 5.00
C ALA A 164 -11.18 -26.94 5.72
N GLU A 165 -10.45 -26.76 6.82
CA GLU A 165 -10.34 -25.52 7.58
C GLU A 165 -9.72 -24.41 6.73
N TRP A 166 -8.62 -24.70 6.02
CA TRP A 166 -8.04 -23.74 5.07
C TRP A 166 -9.05 -23.32 3.99
N ARG A 167 -9.75 -24.27 3.36
CA ARG A 167 -10.74 -23.93 2.31
C ARG A 167 -11.90 -23.10 2.81
N ALA A 168 -12.36 -23.34 4.03
CA ALA A 168 -13.45 -22.59 4.64
C ALA A 168 -13.03 -21.15 4.97
N ARG A 169 -11.78 -20.95 5.37
CA ARG A 169 -11.29 -19.69 5.93
C ARG A 169 -10.31 -18.92 5.03
N ARG A 170 -9.96 -19.45 3.86
CA ARG A 170 -8.99 -18.84 2.92
C ARG A 170 -9.32 -17.41 2.45
N PHE A 171 -10.56 -16.97 2.65
CA PHE A 171 -11.01 -15.62 2.34
C PHE A 171 -11.33 -14.78 3.58
N GLU A 172 -11.04 -15.28 4.78
CA GLU A 172 -11.01 -14.48 6.02
C GLU A 172 -9.72 -13.66 6.00
N TRP A 173 -9.73 -12.56 5.24
CA TRP A 173 -8.62 -11.61 5.13
C TRP A 173 -8.56 -10.62 6.32
N PHE A 174 -9.43 -10.76 7.32
CA PHE A 174 -9.66 -9.84 8.45
C PHE A 174 -10.17 -10.57 9.70
#